data_AF-A0A7S1B588-F1
#
_entry.id   AF-A0A7S1B588-F1
#
_cell.length_a   1.000
_cell.length_b   1.000
_cell.length_c   1.000
_cell.angle_alpha   90.00
_cell.angle_beta   90.00
_cell.angle_gamma   90.00
#
_symmetry.space_group_name_H-M   'P 1'
#
loop_
_entity.id
_entity.type
_entity.pdbx_description
1 polymer ?
#
loop_
_entity_poly.entity_id
_entity_poly.type
_entity_poly.pdbx_seq_one_letter_code
_entity_poly.pdbx_strand_id
1 'polypeptide(L)'
;VTHGAYRTPRFRGGGCRVDSPRSNAVVHAGVGAVSLSPLLEGSKTALPGRLAHLLSRAGLGGAVVSAEEMYAELWRKLAANCVINPATALLRCRNGELLSLFDGEGDAVPAPGSGWGGAIRSRPVGRRILQGALEAEDAV
;
A
#
# COMPACT_ATOMS: atom_id res chain seq x y z
N VAL A 1 -11.43 1.10 8.24
CA VAL A 1 -11.12 0.29 7.06
C VAL A 1 -10.90 1.11 5.77
N THR A 2 -9.68 1.53 5.43
CA THR A 2 -9.34 2.18 4.15
C THR A 2 -9.56 1.21 2.99
N HIS A 3 -9.78 1.73 1.78
CA HIS A 3 -10.10 0.90 0.62
C HIS A 3 -9.08 1.20 -0.50
N GLY A 4 -8.36 0.17 -0.94
CA GLY A 4 -7.46 0.27 -2.09
C GLY A 4 -8.27 0.35 -3.38
N ALA A 5 -7.88 1.26 -4.28
CA ALA A 5 -8.58 1.48 -5.53
C ALA A 5 -7.60 1.79 -6.65
N TYR A 6 -7.72 1.09 -7.78
CA TYR A 6 -7.01 1.47 -9.00
C TYR A 6 -7.98 1.46 -10.18
N ARG A 7 -7.68 2.32 -11.16
CA ARG A 7 -8.38 2.34 -12.44
C ARG A 7 -7.74 1.28 -13.32
N THR A 8 -8.52 0.34 -13.85
CA THR A 8 -8.02 -0.62 -14.83
C THR A 8 -7.51 0.13 -16.07
N PRO A 9 -6.23 -0.05 -16.48
CA PRO A 9 -5.77 0.44 -17.77
C PRO A 9 -6.59 -0.22 -18.87
N ARG A 10 -6.87 0.51 -19.96
CA ARG A 10 -7.50 -0.07 -21.16
C ARG A 10 -6.51 -1.04 -21.81
N PHE A 11 -6.51 -2.30 -21.42
CA PHE A 11 -5.82 -3.35 -22.18
C PHE A 11 -6.67 -3.70 -23.41
N ARG A 12 -6.24 -3.24 -24.60
CA ARG A 12 -6.72 -3.80 -25.88
C ARG A 12 -6.02 -5.15 -26.07
N GLY A 13 -6.58 -6.22 -25.51
CA GLY A 13 -6.08 -7.57 -25.75
C GLY A 13 -6.74 -8.62 -24.87
N GLY A 14 -7.78 -9.27 -25.40
CA GLY A 14 -8.22 -10.61 -25.01
C GLY A 14 -8.93 -10.78 -23.66
N GLY A 15 -10.27 -10.63 -23.66
CA GLY A 15 -11.12 -11.51 -22.84
C GLY A 15 -11.60 -11.01 -21.47
N CYS A 16 -12.36 -9.91 -21.43
CA CYS A 16 -13.61 -9.73 -20.67
C CYS A 16 -14.14 -8.34 -21.02
N ARG A 17 -15.19 -8.27 -21.84
CA ARG A 17 -15.75 -6.98 -22.28
C ARG A 17 -16.51 -6.32 -21.15
N VAL A 18 -15.94 -5.24 -20.61
CA VAL A 18 -16.75 -4.12 -20.11
C VAL A 18 -16.86 -3.14 -21.27
N ASP A 19 -17.78 -3.41 -22.18
CA ASP A 19 -18.08 -2.55 -23.33
C ASP A 19 -18.85 -1.31 -22.87
N SER A 20 -18.14 -0.29 -22.37
CA SER A 20 -18.64 1.09 -22.43
C SER A 20 -17.48 2.09 -22.40
N PRO A 21 -17.34 2.96 -23.42
CA PRO A 21 -16.25 3.95 -23.50
C PRO A 21 -16.21 4.98 -22.36
N ARG A 22 -17.24 5.00 -21.48
CA ARG A 22 -17.45 5.95 -20.38
C ARG A 22 -17.42 5.35 -18.97
N SER A 23 -17.07 4.08 -18.79
CA SER A 23 -17.09 3.50 -17.44
C SER A 23 -15.94 4.05 -16.59
N ASN A 24 -16.27 4.88 -15.58
CA ASN A 24 -15.39 5.21 -14.46
C ASN A 24 -15.27 4.00 -13.52
N ALA A 25 -14.88 2.85 -14.07
CA ALA A 25 -14.73 1.62 -13.32
C ALA A 25 -13.50 1.71 -12.42
N VAL A 26 -13.72 1.45 -11.14
CA VAL A 26 -12.70 1.40 -10.09
C VAL A 26 -12.75 0.00 -9.51
N VAL A 27 -11.59 -0.66 -9.42
CA VAL A 27 -11.49 -1.96 -8.76
C VAL A 27 -11.21 -1.71 -7.28
N HIS A 28 -12.07 -2.24 -6.41
CA HIS A 28 -11.77 -2.32 -4.99
C HIS A 28 -10.74 -3.44 -4.76
N ALA A 29 -9.51 -3.04 -4.43
CA ALA A 29 -8.33 -3.90 -4.45
C ALA A 29 -7.90 -4.40 -3.06
N GLY A 30 -8.49 -3.88 -2.00
CA GLY A 30 -8.13 -4.28 -0.65
C GLY A 30 -8.73 -3.40 0.44
N VAL A 31 -8.55 -3.84 1.67
CA VAL A 31 -9.03 -3.20 2.90
C VAL A 31 -7.82 -2.91 3.79
N GLY A 32 -7.67 -1.70 4.32
CA GLY A 32 -6.63 -1.30 5.29
C GLY A 32 -7.25 -0.60 6.50
N ALA A 33 -6.52 -0.03 7.46
CA ALA A 33 -7.12 0.76 8.56
C ALA A 33 -7.26 2.26 8.20
N VAL A 34 -8.14 3.00 8.90
CA VAL A 34 -8.22 4.47 8.84
C VAL A 34 -8.06 5.00 10.26
N SER A 35 -7.07 5.85 10.46
CA SER A 35 -6.85 6.55 11.72
C SER A 35 -7.03 8.06 11.54
N LEU A 36 -7.58 8.72 12.55
CA LEU A 36 -7.84 10.16 12.57
C LEU A 36 -7.31 10.76 13.87
N SER A 37 -6.63 11.90 13.78
CA SER A 37 -6.22 12.70 14.92
C SER A 37 -6.48 14.17 14.64
N PRO A 38 -6.84 15.00 15.63
CA PRO A 38 -6.73 16.44 15.50
C PRO A 38 -5.31 16.83 15.07
N LEU A 39 -5.20 17.76 14.11
CA LEU A 39 -3.90 18.30 13.69
C LEU A 39 -3.30 19.23 14.77
N LEU A 40 -4.15 20.03 15.41
CA LEU A 40 -3.73 20.94 16.48
C LEU A 40 -3.86 20.22 17.82
N GLU A 41 -2.72 20.05 18.49
CA GLU A 41 -2.66 19.47 19.82
C GLU A 41 -3.46 20.31 20.82
N GLY A 42 -4.23 19.66 21.69
CA GLY A 42 -5.13 20.33 22.63
C GLY A 42 -6.41 20.92 22.00
N SER A 43 -6.65 20.72 20.70
CA SER A 43 -7.90 21.14 20.06
C SER A 43 -9.10 20.37 20.63
N LYS A 44 -10.01 21.09 21.30
CA LYS A 44 -11.28 20.55 21.81
C LYS A 44 -12.34 20.44 20.70
N THR A 45 -11.98 19.87 19.56
CA THR A 45 -12.90 19.67 18.45
C THR A 45 -13.51 18.27 18.48
N ALA A 46 -14.83 18.19 18.29
CA ALA A 46 -15.51 16.92 18.10
C ALA A 46 -15.43 16.40 16.65
N LEU A 47 -14.70 17.09 15.75
CA LEU A 47 -14.65 16.75 14.33
C LEU A 47 -14.08 15.36 14.05
N PRO A 48 -12.94 14.92 14.62
CA PRO A 48 -12.41 13.57 14.37
C PRO A 48 -13.39 12.48 14.74
N GLY A 49 -14.07 12.62 15.89
CA GLY A 49 -15.11 11.68 16.32
C GLY A 49 -16.30 11.63 15.36
N ARG A 50 -16.80 12.80 14.92
CA ARG A 50 -17.88 12.86 13.92
C ARG A 50 -17.47 12.23 12.58
N LEU A 51 -16.25 12.50 12.12
CA LEU A 51 -15.73 11.95 10.87
C LEU A 51 -15.54 10.43 10.98
N ALA A 52 -14.96 9.93 12.07
CA ALA A 52 -14.82 8.50 12.33
C ALA A 52 -16.18 7.78 12.32
N HIS A 53 -17.21 8.40 12.91
CA HIS A 53 -18.56 7.88 12.89
C HIS A 53 -19.15 7.83 11.47
N LEU A 54 -18.98 8.89 10.67
CA LEU A 54 -19.45 8.92 9.28
C LEU A 54 -18.75 7.87 8.42
N LEU A 55 -17.43 7.73 8.54
CA LEU A 55 -16.66 6.73 7.80
C LEU A 55 -17.08 5.31 8.19
N SER A 56 -17.32 5.07 9.49
CA SER A 56 -17.82 3.78 9.98
C SER A 56 -19.19 3.45 9.40
N ARG A 57 -20.11 4.42 9.35
CA ARG A 57 -21.43 4.24 8.70
C ARG A 57 -21.33 3.98 7.19
N ALA A 58 -20.28 4.47 6.55
CA ALA A 58 -20.01 4.21 5.13
C ALA A 58 -19.32 2.86 4.87
N GLY A 59 -19.07 2.04 5.90
CA GLY A 59 -18.33 0.79 5.77
C GLY A 59 -16.81 0.99 5.57
N LEU A 60 -16.33 2.23 5.68
CA LEU A 60 -14.91 2.59 5.60
C LEU A 60 -14.22 2.57 6.96
N GLY A 61 -14.93 2.34 8.06
CA GLY A 61 -14.40 2.36 9.43
C GLY A 61 -13.65 3.66 9.79
N GLY A 62 -13.12 3.73 11.01
CA GLY A 62 -12.31 4.88 11.43
C GLY A 62 -12.09 4.87 12.91
N ALA A 63 -10.82 4.95 13.31
CA ALA A 63 -10.43 5.10 14.70
C ALA A 63 -9.95 6.53 14.95
N VAL A 64 -10.36 7.12 16.07
CA VAL A 64 -9.71 8.34 16.57
C VAL A 64 -8.55 7.89 17.45
N VAL A 65 -7.35 8.33 17.10
CA VAL A 65 -6.12 8.02 17.83
C VAL A 65 -5.53 9.30 18.43
N SER A 66 -4.65 9.15 19.40
CA SER A 66 -3.86 10.26 19.95
C SER A 66 -2.88 10.83 18.92
N ALA A 67 -2.38 12.04 19.18
CA ALA A 67 -1.37 12.66 18.32
C ALA A 67 -0.09 11.83 18.25
N GLU A 68 0.34 11.25 19.37
CA GLU A 68 1.53 10.39 19.44
C GLU A 68 1.37 9.11 18.61
N GLU A 69 0.22 8.43 18.73
CA GLU A 69 -0.10 7.25 17.91
C GLU A 69 -0.16 7.60 16.42
N MET A 70 -0.77 8.74 16.06
CA MET A 70 -0.78 9.24 14.68
C MET A 70 0.64 9.49 14.15
N TYR A 71 1.51 10.13 14.94
CA TYR A 71 2.91 10.32 14.54
C TYR A 71 3.63 8.98 14.33
N ALA A 72 3.42 8.01 15.23
CA ALA A 72 4.00 6.68 15.09
C ALA A 72 3.50 5.94 13.83
N GLU A 73 2.21 6.03 13.51
CA GLU A 73 1.64 5.49 12.27
C GLU A 73 2.22 6.17 11.02
N LEU A 74 2.29 7.50 11.01
CA LEU A 74 2.85 8.27 9.89
C LEU A 74 4.31 7.91 9.62
N TRP A 75 5.13 7.80 10.68
CA TRP A 75 6.54 7.41 10.53
C TRP A 75 6.71 5.98 10.04
N ARG A 76 5.91 5.02 10.54
CA ARG A 76 5.90 3.64 10.04
C ARG A 76 5.54 3.60 8.55
N LYS A 77 4.46 4.31 8.16
CA LYS A 77 4.01 4.36 6.77
C LYS A 77 5.02 5.05 5.85
N LEU A 78 5.72 6.08 6.34
CA LEU A 78 6.80 6.73 5.60
C LEU A 78 7.98 5.78 5.41
N ALA A 79 8.47 5.16 6.50
CA ALA A 79 9.59 4.24 6.44
C ALA A 79 9.34 3.09 5.46
N ALA A 80 8.14 2.50 5.52
CA ALA A 80 7.76 1.42 4.64
C ALA A 80 7.66 1.86 3.17
N ASN A 81 6.99 2.98 2.89
CA ASN A 81 6.88 3.53 1.53
C ASN A 81 8.23 3.90 0.92
N CYS A 82 9.16 4.41 1.72
CA CYS A 82 10.52 4.75 1.29
C CYS A 82 11.37 3.53 0.91
N VAL A 83 10.95 2.33 1.32
CA VAL A 83 11.65 1.08 1.02
C VAL A 83 10.92 0.32 -0.09
N ILE A 84 9.62 0.08 0.06
CA ILE A 84 8.82 -0.73 -0.86
C ILE A 84 8.68 -0.07 -2.23
N ASN A 85 8.37 1.22 -2.29
CA ASN A 85 8.12 1.89 -3.59
C ASN A 85 9.41 1.95 -4.44
N PRO A 86 10.58 2.33 -3.91
CA PRO A 86 11.82 2.24 -4.69
C PRO A 86 12.22 0.81 -5.02
N ALA A 87 12.08 -0.14 -4.08
CA ALA A 87 12.46 -1.54 -4.32
C ALA A 87 11.64 -2.18 -5.44
N THR A 88 10.32 -2.00 -5.43
CA THR A 88 9.44 -2.51 -6.51
C THR A 88 9.71 -1.84 -7.85
N ALA A 89 10.04 -0.54 -7.86
CA ALA A 89 10.42 0.17 -9.08
C ALA A 89 11.76 -0.33 -9.67
N LEU A 90 12.76 -0.55 -8.80
CA LEU A 90 14.09 -1.01 -9.21
C LEU A 90 14.08 -2.48 -9.65
N LEU A 91 13.40 -3.35 -8.89
CA LEU A 91 13.31 -4.79 -9.15
C LEU A 91 12.20 -5.16 -10.14
N ARG A 92 11.34 -4.21 -10.48
CA ARG A 92 10.23 -4.36 -11.43
C ARG A 92 9.30 -5.52 -11.05
N CYS A 93 8.96 -5.57 -9.77
CA CYS A 93 8.11 -6.60 -9.18
C CYS A 93 6.92 -5.97 -8.45
N ARG A 94 5.92 -6.78 -8.12
CA ARG A 94 4.79 -6.40 -7.26
C ARG A 94 5.22 -6.38 -5.79
N ASN A 95 4.55 -5.59 -4.95
CA ASN A 95 4.84 -5.54 -3.50
C ASN A 95 4.91 -6.95 -2.86
N GLY A 96 3.94 -7.81 -3.17
CA GLY A 96 3.90 -9.18 -2.63
C GLY A 96 4.97 -10.13 -3.18
N GLU A 97 5.65 -9.76 -4.28
CA GLU A 97 6.76 -10.53 -4.83
C GLU A 97 8.08 -10.21 -4.13
N LEU A 98 8.17 -9.09 -3.38
CA LEU A 98 9.40 -8.69 -2.69
C LEU A 98 9.95 -9.81 -1.81
N LEU A 99 9.15 -10.41 -0.93
CA LEU A 99 9.62 -11.48 -0.03
C LEU A 99 10.31 -12.63 -0.78
N SER A 100 9.69 -13.08 -1.87
CA SER A 100 10.24 -14.17 -2.70
C SER A 100 11.59 -13.84 -3.36
N LEU A 101 11.86 -12.56 -3.67
CA LEU A 101 13.14 -12.12 -4.23
C LEU A 101 14.29 -12.18 -3.22
N PHE A 102 13.99 -12.13 -1.92
CA PHE A 102 15.00 -12.11 -0.86
C PHE A 102 15.05 -13.40 -0.05
N ASP A 103 14.07 -14.30 -0.21
CA ASP A 103 14.05 -15.62 0.41
C ASP A 103 14.90 -16.67 -0.34
N GLY A 104 15.26 -16.41 -1.60
CA GLY A 104 16.12 -17.29 -2.41
C GLY A 104 17.61 -16.98 -2.27
N GLU A 105 18.39 -17.98 -1.87
CA GLU A 105 19.83 -18.04 -2.15
C GLU A 105 20.00 -18.11 -3.69
N GLY A 106 20.39 -17.01 -4.33
CA GLY A 106 21.06 -17.04 -5.63
C GLY A 106 20.32 -17.47 -6.90
N ASP A 107 19.09 -17.97 -6.87
CA ASP A 107 18.43 -18.46 -8.09
C ASP A 107 17.43 -17.46 -8.69
N ALA A 108 17.64 -17.19 -9.99
CA ALA A 108 16.93 -16.20 -10.79
C ALA A 108 15.40 -16.34 -10.67
N VAL A 109 14.76 -15.29 -10.17
CA VAL A 109 13.29 -15.21 -10.16
C VAL A 109 12.81 -15.07 -11.62
N PRO A 110 11.87 -15.92 -12.07
CA PRO A 110 11.34 -15.83 -13.42
C PRO A 110 10.58 -14.51 -13.57
N ALA A 111 10.96 -13.72 -14.59
CA ALA A 111 10.29 -12.46 -14.92
C ALA A 111 8.79 -12.71 -15.20
N PRO A 112 7.85 -12.18 -14.40
CA PRO A 112 6.45 -12.22 -14.75
C PRO A 112 6.14 -11.06 -15.70
N GLY A 113 5.97 -11.37 -16.98
CA GLY A 113 5.40 -10.46 -17.96
C GLY A 113 6.42 -9.59 -18.68
N SER A 114 6.64 -9.92 -19.95
CA SER A 114 7.31 -9.11 -20.96
C SER A 114 6.97 -7.61 -20.87
N GLY A 115 7.97 -6.78 -20.55
CA GLY A 115 7.83 -5.34 -20.78
C GLY A 115 8.81 -4.43 -20.05
N TRP A 116 9.47 -4.88 -18.99
CA TRP A 116 10.30 -3.99 -18.19
C TRP A 116 11.53 -4.75 -17.67
N GLY A 117 12.67 -4.68 -18.37
CA GLY A 117 13.89 -5.45 -18.07
C GLY A 117 14.92 -4.75 -17.16
N GLY A 118 15.66 -5.57 -16.40
CA GLY A 118 16.91 -5.23 -15.68
C GLY A 118 17.11 -6.05 -14.40
N ALA A 119 18.04 -7.01 -14.40
CA ALA A 119 18.36 -7.81 -13.21
C ALA A 119 19.25 -7.03 -12.22
N ILE A 120 18.78 -6.80 -11.00
CA ILE A 120 19.55 -6.19 -9.92
C ILE A 120 19.81 -7.25 -8.85
N ARG A 121 21.09 -7.57 -8.59
CA ARG A 121 21.51 -8.48 -7.53
C ARG A 121 21.43 -7.77 -6.17
N SER A 122 20.60 -8.24 -5.25
CA SER A 122 20.50 -7.69 -3.90
C SER A 122 21.50 -8.32 -2.93
N ARG A 123 22.15 -7.49 -2.10
CA ARG A 123 23.01 -7.88 -0.97
C ARG A 123 22.19 -8.15 0.31
N PRO A 124 22.68 -8.98 1.26
CA PRO A 124 21.94 -9.42 2.45
C PRO A 124 21.45 -8.32 3.41
N VAL A 125 22.01 -7.10 3.35
CA VAL A 125 21.53 -5.94 4.13
C VAL A 125 20.14 -5.48 3.66
N GLY A 126 19.81 -5.65 2.37
CA GLY A 126 18.51 -5.26 1.83
C GLY A 126 17.34 -6.06 2.41
N ARG A 127 17.56 -7.35 2.74
CA ARG A 127 16.51 -8.26 3.22
C ARG A 127 15.88 -7.83 4.54
N ARG A 128 16.71 -7.48 5.53
CA ARG A 128 16.20 -7.04 6.85
C ARG A 128 15.44 -5.72 6.78
N ILE A 129 15.89 -4.79 5.93
CA ILE A 129 15.24 -3.49 5.74
C ILE A 129 13.87 -3.67 5.07
N LEU A 130 13.78 -4.56 4.07
CA LEU A 130 12.54 -4.84 3.36
C LEU A 130 11.52 -5.61 4.20
N GLN A 131 11.98 -6.59 4.98
CA GLN A 131 11.10 -7.31 5.89
C GLN A 131 10.54 -6.38 6.98
N GLY A 132 11.39 -5.55 7.60
CA GLY A 132 10.92 -4.56 8.57
C GLY A 132 9.98 -3.50 7.95
N ALA A 133 10.18 -3.14 6.67
CA ALA A 133 9.28 -2.25 5.95
C ALA A 133 7.92 -2.89 5.66
N LEU A 134 7.89 -4.16 5.29
CA LEU A 134 6.64 -4.90 5.07
C LEU A 134 5.87 -5.12 6.38
N GLU A 135 6.57 -5.51 7.45
CA GLU A 135 5.97 -5.63 8.78
C GLU A 135 5.43 -4.28 9.29
N ALA A 136 6.12 -3.18 9.01
CA ALA A 136 5.64 -1.84 9.32
C ALA A 136 4.43 -1.41 8.48
N GLU A 137 4.27 -1.91 7.25
CA GLU A 137 3.04 -1.70 6.46
C GLU A 137 1.87 -2.52 7.00
N ASP A 138 2.09 -3.79 7.35
CA ASP A 138 1.03 -4.67 7.85
C ASP A 138 0.55 -4.26 9.26
N ALA A 139 1.41 -3.56 10.03
CA ALA A 139 1.08 -3.04 11.35
C ALA A 139 0.29 -1.72 11.34
N VAL A 140 0.03 -1.11 10.17
CA VAL A 140 -0.72 0.15 10.00
C VAL A 140 -2.02 -0.11 9.25
#